data_AF-A0A8B6F4J8-F1
#
_entry.id   AF-A0A8B6F4J8-F1
#
_cell.length_a   1.000
_cell.length_b   1.000
_cell.length_c   1.000
_cell.angle_alpha   90.00
_cell.angle_beta   90.00
_cell.angle_gamma   90.00
#
_symmetry.space_group_name_H-M   'P 1'
#
loop_
_entity.id
_entity.type
_entity.pdbx_description
1 polymer ?
#
loop_
_entity_poly.entity_id
_entity_poly.type
_entity_poly.pdbx_seq_one_letter_code
_entity_poly.pdbx_strand_id
1 'polypeptide(L)'
;MTLAFNAVVTGKMNTRKAALEFGVPPTTLYDKIRELRKDWNRGTMFKTRLSKNAGRKGKDYKWYTPSDLEKAVEAFRSGKMNGRQAAEYYGVPVGTVYDRVAKTKPPSVNFQHELL
;
A
#
# COMPACT_ATOMS: atom_id res chain seq x y z
N MET A 1 4.97 6.45 -32.29
CA MET A 1 5.19 6.27 -30.83
C MET A 1 5.66 7.55 -30.12
N THR A 2 6.73 8.21 -30.58
CA THR A 2 7.26 9.47 -30.00
C THR A 2 6.26 10.65 -30.03
N LEU A 3 5.52 10.82 -31.13
CA LEU A 3 4.48 11.86 -31.24
C LEU A 3 3.34 11.66 -30.23
N ALA A 4 2.86 10.43 -30.06
CA ALA A 4 1.83 10.07 -29.09
C ALA A 4 2.28 10.37 -27.66
N PHE A 5 3.53 10.07 -27.35
CA PHE A 5 4.12 10.35 -26.05
C PHE A 5 4.19 11.86 -25.76
N ASN A 6 4.72 12.66 -26.70
CA ASN A 6 4.82 14.11 -26.53
C ASN A 6 3.45 14.76 -26.29
N ALA A 7 2.42 14.29 -26.98
CA ALA A 7 1.06 14.78 -26.80
C ALA A 7 0.51 14.50 -25.39
N VAL A 8 0.93 13.40 -24.75
CA VAL A 8 0.54 13.05 -23.38
C VAL A 8 1.33 13.85 -22.35
N VAL A 9 2.65 13.97 -22.53
CA VAL A 9 3.53 14.67 -21.58
C VAL A 9 3.27 16.17 -21.57
N THR A 10 2.96 16.76 -22.72
CA THR A 10 2.57 18.18 -22.83
C THR A 10 1.14 18.44 -22.34
N GLY A 11 0.40 17.41 -21.93
CA GLY A 11 -0.98 17.53 -21.45
C GLY A 11 -2.02 17.80 -22.53
N LYS A 12 -1.63 17.80 -23.82
CA LYS A 12 -2.52 18.02 -24.96
C LYS A 12 -3.66 16.99 -25.04
N MET A 13 -3.40 15.74 -24.65
CA MET A 13 -4.39 14.66 -24.63
C MET A 13 -4.03 13.53 -23.66
N ASN A 14 -5.02 12.70 -23.28
CA ASN A 14 -4.78 11.53 -22.44
C ASN A 14 -4.14 10.36 -23.23
N THR A 15 -3.55 9.40 -22.51
CA THR A 15 -2.79 8.28 -23.09
C THR A 15 -3.60 7.43 -24.07
N ARG A 16 -4.86 7.13 -23.74
CA ARG A 16 -5.70 6.28 -24.60
C ARG A 16 -6.05 6.99 -25.90
N LYS A 17 -6.39 8.27 -25.84
CA LYS A 17 -6.67 9.10 -27.03
C LYS A 17 -5.43 9.22 -27.92
N ALA A 18 -4.26 9.49 -27.32
CA ALA A 18 -2.99 9.55 -28.05
C ALA A 18 -2.64 8.22 -28.74
N ALA A 19 -2.86 7.09 -28.07
CA ALA A 19 -2.61 5.79 -28.67
C ALA A 19 -3.45 5.56 -29.94
N LEU A 20 -4.75 5.85 -29.86
CA LEU A 20 -5.67 5.72 -30.99
C LEU A 20 -5.34 6.71 -32.12
N GLU A 21 -5.09 7.97 -31.79
CA GLU A 21 -4.87 9.06 -32.76
C GLU A 21 -3.56 8.90 -33.55
N PHE A 22 -2.52 8.34 -32.92
CA PHE A 22 -1.22 8.14 -33.55
C PHE A 22 -0.98 6.68 -33.99
N GLY A 23 -2.02 5.84 -34.00
CA GLY A 23 -1.95 4.46 -34.49
C GLY A 23 -0.98 3.56 -33.71
N VAL A 24 -0.86 3.76 -32.40
CA VAL A 24 0.00 2.97 -31.52
C VAL A 24 -0.87 2.15 -30.57
N PRO A 25 -0.56 0.87 -30.32
CA PRO A 25 -1.32 0.10 -29.34
C PRO A 25 -1.30 0.79 -27.97
N PRO A 26 -2.46 0.94 -27.29
CA PRO A 26 -2.53 1.63 -26.00
C PRO A 26 -1.60 1.03 -24.95
N THR A 27 -1.51 -0.29 -24.90
CA THR A 27 -0.59 -1.03 -24.00
C THR A 27 0.86 -0.62 -24.22
N THR A 28 1.31 -0.55 -25.47
CA THR A 28 2.66 -0.10 -25.83
C THR A 28 2.93 1.33 -25.37
N LEU A 29 1.95 2.23 -25.49
CA LEU A 29 2.10 3.61 -25.03
C LEU A 29 2.09 3.71 -23.49
N TYR A 30 1.23 2.94 -22.81
CA TYR A 30 1.20 2.84 -21.34
C TYR A 30 2.51 2.30 -20.78
N ASP A 31 3.04 1.24 -21.36
CA ASP A 31 4.30 0.63 -20.93
C ASP A 31 5.46 1.60 -21.11
N LYS A 32 5.48 2.35 -22.22
CA LYS A 32 6.52 3.36 -22.45
C LYS A 32 6.46 4.52 -21.47
N ILE A 33 5.26 5.06 -21.21
CA ILE A 33 5.07 6.14 -20.24
C ILE A 33 5.45 5.65 -18.83
N ARG A 34 5.09 4.40 -18.49
CA ARG A 34 5.44 3.79 -17.22
C ARG A 34 6.95 3.57 -17.08
N GLU A 35 7.62 3.12 -18.13
CA GLU A 35 9.07 2.96 -18.19
C GLU A 35 9.78 4.31 -17.97
N LEU A 36 9.44 5.33 -18.76
CA LEU A 36 10.05 6.65 -18.68
C LEU A 36 9.75 7.37 -17.36
N ARG A 37 8.54 7.23 -16.81
CA ARG A 37 8.21 7.78 -15.49
C ARG A 37 9.00 7.10 -14.38
N LYS A 38 9.27 5.80 -14.51
CA LYS A 38 10.18 5.12 -13.59
C LYS A 38 11.61 5.64 -13.75
N ASP A 39 12.07 5.98 -14.96
CA ASP A 39 13.42 6.49 -15.18
C ASP A 39 13.60 7.93 -14.66
N TRP A 40 12.60 8.78 -14.85
CA TRP A 40 12.54 10.13 -14.29
C TRP A 40 12.57 10.14 -12.76
N ASN A 41 11.79 9.28 -12.11
CA ASN A 41 11.76 9.16 -10.65
C ASN A 41 12.93 8.36 -10.07
N ARG A 42 13.75 7.70 -10.90
CA ARG A 42 14.87 6.87 -10.44
C ARG A 42 16.25 7.50 -10.58
N GLY A 43 16.39 8.65 -11.24
CA GLY A 43 17.68 9.37 -11.35
C GLY A 43 18.86 8.42 -11.60
N THR A 44 18.92 7.85 -12.81
CA THR A 44 20.03 7.06 -13.37
C THR A 44 20.44 5.74 -12.67
N MET A 45 20.13 4.64 -13.38
CA MET A 45 20.96 3.44 -13.65
C MET A 45 21.64 2.62 -12.54
N PHE A 46 21.59 2.96 -11.26
CA PHE A 46 22.15 2.12 -10.20
C PHE A 46 21.41 2.32 -8.87
N LYS A 47 20.26 1.67 -8.67
CA LYS A 47 19.76 1.33 -7.32
C LYS A 47 18.61 0.34 -7.32
N THR A 48 19.00 -0.91 -7.06
CA THR A 48 18.48 -1.79 -6.01
C THR A 48 16.99 -2.19 -6.02
N ARG A 49 16.73 -3.47 -5.69
CA ARG A 49 15.42 -4.13 -5.52
C ARG A 49 14.52 -3.52 -4.43
N LEU A 50 14.24 -2.22 -4.43
CA LEU A 50 13.37 -1.53 -3.46
C LEU A 50 12.65 -0.41 -4.23
N SER A 51 11.37 -0.51 -4.58
CA SER A 51 10.28 -0.31 -3.63
C SER A 51 8.95 -0.70 -4.27
N LYS A 52 8.27 -1.72 -3.69
CA LYS A 52 6.92 -2.15 -4.10
C LYS A 52 5.79 -1.20 -3.66
N ASN A 53 6.11 -0.08 -2.98
CA ASN A 53 5.10 0.68 -2.24
C ASN A 53 4.78 2.09 -2.77
N ALA A 54 5.40 2.54 -3.86
CA ALA A 54 5.25 3.92 -4.38
C ALA A 54 3.87 4.26 -5.01
N GLY A 55 2.89 3.36 -4.94
CA GLY A 55 1.58 3.52 -5.61
C GLY A 55 0.35 3.50 -4.68
N ARG A 56 0.50 3.37 -3.36
CA ARG A 56 -0.65 3.43 -2.46
C ARG A 56 -0.97 4.90 -2.17
N LYS A 57 -2.02 5.44 -2.81
CA LYS A 57 -2.64 6.72 -2.44
C LYS A 57 -2.78 6.75 -0.92
N GLY A 58 -2.21 7.75 -0.25
CA GLY A 58 -2.36 7.93 1.19
C GLY A 58 -3.84 8.01 1.51
N LYS A 59 -4.35 7.02 2.26
CA LYS A 59 -5.66 7.14 2.89
C LYS A 59 -5.53 8.24 3.93
N ASP A 60 -6.58 9.04 4.14
CA ASP A 60 -6.63 10.03 5.21
C ASP A 60 -6.36 9.31 6.54
N TYR A 61 -5.13 9.42 7.04
CA TYR A 61 -4.73 8.74 8.25
C TYR A 61 -5.34 9.49 9.42
N LYS A 62 -6.41 8.94 10.00
CA LYS A 62 -6.76 9.26 11.37
C LYS A 62 -5.51 8.97 12.21
N TRP A 63 -4.94 10.01 12.83
CA TRP A 63 -3.76 9.88 13.68
C TRP A 63 -4.12 8.99 14.86
N TYR A 64 -3.59 7.78 14.88
CA TYR A 64 -3.62 6.89 16.04
C TYR A 64 -2.22 6.86 16.65
N THR A 65 -2.13 6.74 17.97
CA THR A 65 -0.83 6.60 18.64
C THR A 65 -0.39 5.14 18.65
N PRO A 66 0.92 4.85 18.85
CA PRO A 66 1.38 3.48 19.06
C PRO A 66 0.66 2.78 20.21
N SER A 67 0.29 3.53 21.26
CA SER A 67 -0.46 3.00 22.41
C SER A 67 -1.87 2.55 22.01
N ASP A 68 -2.55 3.29 21.14
CA ASP A 68 -3.89 2.91 20.64
C ASP A 68 -3.83 1.62 19.83
N LEU A 69 -2.79 1.45 19.02
CA LEU A 69 -2.55 0.22 18.26
C LEU A 69 -2.29 -0.98 19.19
N GLU A 70 -1.53 -0.80 20.26
CA GLU A 70 -1.25 -1.87 21.22
C GLU A 70 -2.51 -2.30 21.97
N LYS A 71 -3.30 -1.33 22.48
CA LYS A 71 -4.57 -1.61 23.15
C LYS A 71 -5.56 -2.33 22.22
N ALA A 72 -5.64 -1.93 20.95
CA ALA A 72 -6.49 -2.60 19.96
C ALA A 72 -6.07 -4.06 19.73
N VAL A 73 -4.77 -4.30 19.60
CA VAL A 73 -4.23 -5.65 19.38
C VAL A 73 -4.41 -6.53 20.61
N GLU A 74 -4.25 -5.99 21.81
CA GLU A 74 -4.48 -6.70 23.07
C GLU A 74 -5.96 -7.06 23.26
N ALA A 75 -6.87 -6.11 23.01
CA ALA A 75 -8.30 -6.35 23.08
C ALA A 75 -8.77 -7.43 22.09
N PHE A 76 -8.18 -7.47 20.90
CA PHE A 76 -8.41 -8.52 19.92
C PHE A 76 -7.87 -9.89 20.39
N ARG A 77 -6.63 -9.92 20.87
CA ARG A 77 -5.96 -11.17 21.31
C ARG A 77 -6.58 -11.78 22.56
N SER A 78 -7.03 -10.95 23.48
CA SER A 78 -7.72 -11.39 24.70
C SER A 78 -9.13 -11.94 24.43
N GLY A 79 -9.63 -11.85 23.20
CA GLY A 79 -10.97 -12.31 22.83
C GLY A 79 -12.10 -11.40 23.34
N LYS A 80 -11.78 -10.25 23.95
CA LYS A 80 -12.76 -9.28 24.47
C LYS A 80 -13.61 -8.67 23.35
N MET A 81 -13.03 -8.52 22.15
CA MET A 81 -13.71 -7.97 20.97
C MET A 81 -13.08 -8.46 19.67
N ASN A 82 -13.82 -8.40 18.56
CA ASN A 82 -13.26 -8.76 17.25
C ASN A 82 -12.34 -7.64 16.70
N GLY A 83 -11.54 -7.97 15.68
CA GLY A 83 -10.49 -7.06 15.18
C GLY A 83 -11.03 -5.76 14.58
N ARG A 84 -12.25 -5.80 14.03
CA ARG A 84 -12.94 -4.61 13.53
C ARG A 84 -13.47 -3.73 14.67
N GLN A 85 -14.06 -4.33 15.69
CA GLN A 85 -14.54 -3.64 16.88
C GLN A 85 -13.40 -2.97 17.65
N ALA A 86 -12.26 -3.65 17.80
CA ALA A 86 -11.06 -3.06 18.39
C ALA A 86 -10.55 -1.86 17.60
N ALA A 87 -10.46 -2.00 16.29
CA ALA A 87 -10.04 -0.92 15.40
C ALA A 87 -10.95 0.31 15.52
N GLU A 88 -12.27 0.14 15.50
CA GLU A 88 -13.22 1.24 15.66
C GLU A 88 -13.13 1.89 17.05
N TYR A 89 -13.04 1.08 18.10
CA TYR A 89 -12.99 1.56 19.49
C TYR A 89 -11.74 2.40 19.79
N TYR A 90 -10.56 1.95 19.33
CA TYR A 90 -9.30 2.65 19.55
C TYR A 90 -8.93 3.62 18.41
N GLY A 91 -9.80 3.82 17.42
CA GLY A 91 -9.55 4.75 16.31
C GLY A 91 -8.40 4.35 15.40
N VAL A 92 -8.05 3.06 15.35
CA VAL A 92 -6.96 2.49 14.56
C VAL A 92 -7.54 1.87 13.28
N PRO A 93 -6.89 1.98 12.11
CA PRO A 93 -7.36 1.29 10.91
C PRO A 93 -7.38 -0.25 11.09
N VAL A 94 -8.48 -0.89 10.68
CA VAL A 94 -8.70 -2.34 10.79
C VAL A 94 -7.54 -3.15 10.19
N GLY A 95 -7.06 -2.76 9.01
CA GLY A 95 -5.92 -3.41 8.36
C GLY A 95 -4.63 -3.30 9.18
N THR A 96 -4.43 -2.21 9.91
CA THR A 96 -3.26 -2.04 10.79
C THR A 96 -3.30 -3.01 11.97
N VAL A 97 -4.48 -3.23 12.56
CA VAL A 97 -4.66 -4.22 13.65
C VAL A 97 -4.31 -5.62 13.15
N TYR A 98 -4.88 -6.05 12.01
CA TYR A 98 -4.58 -7.37 11.44
C TYR A 98 -3.12 -7.53 11.03
N ASP A 99 -2.52 -6.53 10.37
CA ASP A 99 -1.10 -6.54 10.02
C ASP A 99 -0.21 -6.67 11.25
N ARG A 100 -0.57 -5.96 12.34
CA ARG A 100 0.19 -6.00 13.58
C ARG A 100 0.07 -7.36 14.26
N VAL A 101 -1.12 -7.93 14.32
CA VAL A 101 -1.34 -9.30 14.86
C VAL A 101 -0.58 -10.33 14.04
N ALA A 102 -0.63 -10.27 12.71
CA ALA A 102 0.06 -11.23 11.84
C ALA A 102 1.59 -11.16 11.97
N LYS A 103 2.15 -9.97 12.18
CA LYS A 103 3.60 -9.76 12.35
C LYS A 103 4.11 -10.06 13.76
N THR A 104 3.23 -10.05 14.77
CA THR A 104 3.60 -10.32 16.15
C THR A 104 3.36 -11.79 16.44
N LYS A 105 4.39 -12.52 16.92
CA LYS A 105 4.26 -13.92 17.32
C LYS A 105 3.04 -14.06 18.26
N PRO A 106 2.20 -15.10 18.11
CA PRO A 106 1.17 -15.38 19.11
C PRO A 106 1.86 -15.48 20.48
N PRO A 107 1.25 -14.96 21.56
CA PRO A 107 1.81 -15.11 22.89
C PRO A 107 2.12 -16.60 23.10
N SER A 108 3.35 -16.91 23.52
CA SER A 108 3.72 -18.25 23.96
C SER A 108 2.83 -18.55 25.16
N VAL A 109 1.74 -19.26 24.92
CA VAL A 109 0.83 -19.67 25.99
C VAL A 109 1.63 -20.68 26.82
N ASN A 110 2.10 -20.28 28.00
CA ASN A 110 2.70 -21.21 28.94
C ASN A 110 1.57 -22.10 29.44
N PHE A 111 1.45 -23.29 28.85
CA PHE A 111 0.61 -24.37 29.37
C PHE A 111 1.29 -24.97 30.60
N GLN A 112 1.50 -24.18 31.65
CA GLN A 112 1.67 -24.72 32.99
C GLN A 112 0.27 -24.92 33.54
N HIS A 113 -0.35 -26.05 33.16
CA HIS A 113 -1.50 -26.55 33.89
C HIS A 113 -1.03 -26.84 35.31
N GLU A 114 -1.54 -26.05 36.25
CA GLU A 114 -1.72 -26.42 37.64
C GLU A 114 -2.45 -27.78 37.66
N LEU A 115 -1.69 -28.85 37.90
CA LEU A 115 -2.23 -30.09 38.44
C LEU A 115 -2.19 -29.94 39.96
N LEU A 116 -3.39 -29.84 40.54
CA LEU A 116 -3.68 -30.15 41.94
C LEU A 116 -3.17 -31.55 42.29
#